data_AF-A0A327MD55-F1
#
_entry.id   AF-A0A327MD55-F1
#
_cell.length_a   1.000
_cell.length_b   1.000
_cell.length_c   1.000
_cell.angle_alpha   90.00
_cell.angle_beta   90.00
_cell.angle_gamma   90.00
#
_symmetry.space_group_name_H-M   'P 1'
#
loop_
_entity.id
_entity.type
_entity.pdbx_description
1 polymer ?
#
loop_
_entity_poly.entity_id
_entity_poly.type
_entity_poly.pdbx_seq_one_letter_code
_entity_poly.pdbx_strand_id
1 'polypeptide(L)'
;MGLELLRAARGAAAGQPAARAPRARPGRRLLLAGAALLLGAAALPEGSRIDPSPDRFPAQRLRSELAGGRQSFLVALGNTAFSSPLLFGPVARGAGLSCNSCHVNGHNNPDFLLPGHSARPGGLDPTASLFNPTADDGVENHVDIPSLRGIRYLGPYGRDGRIASLREFARHVIVDEFAGPEPPPVILDALTAYMNEFEFIPGGRLTIEGKLAPGASEAERRGEAAFAAACAECHVPGTAFTDGRAHDVGTGDRLRTPTLLDVTDSAPYGHDGRWPDLGAAVEGHGPDLDPAQRADILAFLAAAGAAEDAVQPASFRLEMGELAAYVGLLDQTLSRGEAGLTRFVVDTVNAELRRVQRAFPEGDAPRLAGRPDRHKQLPLDFEALRGGLERVAVLAEAGDAAGAGAALDAYHAMAEKMVENYPRPNRAAR
;
A
#
# COMPACT_ATOMS: atom_id res chain seq x y z
N MET A 1 -5.54 22.44 -62.63
CA MET A 1 -4.63 22.41 -63.80
C MET A 1 -3.72 21.22 -63.58
N GLY A 2 -3.88 20.04 -64.17
CA GLY A 2 -4.13 19.59 -65.55
C GLY A 2 -3.20 18.37 -65.70
N LEU A 3 -3.70 17.13 -65.67
CA LEU A 3 -4.00 16.28 -66.84
C LEU A 3 -2.89 16.24 -67.90
N GLU A 4 -2.27 15.07 -68.11
CA GLU A 4 -1.96 14.38 -69.39
C GLU A 4 -1.02 13.18 -69.11
N LEU A 5 -1.44 11.92 -69.26
CA LEU A 5 -1.59 11.08 -70.49
C LEU A 5 -0.24 10.60 -71.09
N LEU A 6 0.21 9.34 -70.92
CA LEU A 6 -0.13 8.05 -71.58
C LEU A 6 0.33 7.90 -73.06
N ARG A 7 1.28 6.97 -73.33
CA ARG A 7 1.43 6.04 -74.51
C ARG A 7 2.88 5.48 -74.55
N ALA A 8 3.21 4.25 -74.96
CA ALA A 8 2.65 3.26 -75.91
C ALA A 8 3.09 1.81 -75.49
N ALA A 9 2.27 0.75 -75.49
CA ALA A 9 1.90 -0.19 -76.59
C ALA A 9 3.11 -0.91 -77.28
N ARG A 10 3.19 -2.22 -77.60
CA ARG A 10 2.24 -3.37 -77.71
C ARG A 10 3.02 -4.68 -78.06
N GLY A 11 2.44 -5.85 -77.72
CA GLY A 11 2.54 -7.14 -78.46
C GLY A 11 3.49 -8.22 -77.89
N ALA A 12 3.23 -9.54 -77.94
CA ALA A 12 2.05 -10.35 -78.26
C ALA A 12 2.26 -11.83 -77.79
N ALA A 13 1.19 -12.43 -77.23
CA ALA A 13 0.69 -13.83 -77.23
C ALA A 13 1.61 -15.08 -77.35
N ALA A 14 1.42 -16.07 -76.44
CA ALA A 14 0.81 -17.40 -76.68
C ALA A 14 1.35 -18.56 -75.80
N GLY A 15 0.46 -19.38 -75.22
CA GLY A 15 0.74 -20.77 -74.83
C GLY A 15 0.33 -21.22 -73.41
N GLN A 16 -0.88 -21.76 -73.25
CA GLN A 16 -1.18 -22.83 -72.30
C GLN A 16 -1.56 -24.10 -73.10
N PRO A 17 -1.37 -25.31 -72.56
CA PRO A 17 -2.53 -26.01 -71.99
C PRO A 17 -2.29 -26.90 -70.75
N ALA A 18 -3.27 -26.80 -69.84
CA ALA A 18 -4.02 -27.81 -69.06
C ALA A 18 -3.37 -29.10 -68.49
N ALA A 19 -3.59 -29.34 -67.19
CA ALA A 19 -3.96 -30.67 -66.67
C ALA A 19 -4.71 -30.64 -65.31
N ARG A 20 -5.97 -31.10 -65.34
CA ARG A 20 -6.75 -31.92 -64.38
C ARG A 20 -6.93 -31.50 -62.90
N ALA A 21 -8.20 -31.27 -62.55
CA ALA A 21 -8.73 -31.39 -61.17
C ALA A 21 -8.69 -32.86 -60.69
N PRO A 22 -8.67 -33.13 -59.36
CA PRO A 22 -9.97 -33.32 -58.69
C PRO A 22 -10.04 -33.09 -57.14
N ARG A 23 -11.31 -33.02 -56.69
CA ARG A 23 -11.91 -33.46 -55.41
C ARG A 23 -11.91 -32.55 -54.18
N ALA A 24 -13.11 -32.04 -53.91
CA ALA A 24 -13.59 -31.54 -52.63
C ALA A 24 -13.60 -32.63 -51.53
N ARG A 25 -13.29 -32.20 -50.30
CA ARG A 25 -13.62 -32.91 -49.05
C ARG A 25 -14.47 -31.99 -48.16
N PRO A 26 -15.43 -32.54 -47.39
CA PRO A 26 -16.48 -31.75 -46.76
C PRO A 26 -16.05 -31.18 -45.40
N GLY A 27 -16.57 -29.99 -45.11
CA GLY A 27 -17.15 -29.62 -43.82
C GLY A 27 -16.28 -29.73 -42.58
N ARG A 28 -15.68 -28.61 -42.18
CA ARG A 28 -15.55 -28.26 -40.77
C ARG A 28 -16.25 -26.92 -40.57
N ARG A 29 -17.51 -26.99 -40.11
CA ARG A 29 -18.21 -25.83 -39.56
C ARG A 29 -17.33 -25.30 -38.43
N LEU A 30 -16.76 -24.10 -38.60
CA LEU A 30 -16.27 -23.33 -37.48
C LEU A 30 -17.49 -23.04 -36.61
N LEU A 31 -17.66 -23.80 -35.54
CA LEU A 31 -18.43 -23.36 -34.39
C LEU A 31 -17.66 -22.17 -33.83
N LEU A 32 -18.10 -20.95 -34.18
CA LEU A 32 -17.88 -19.80 -33.33
C LEU A 32 -18.60 -20.10 -32.02
N ALA A 33 -17.90 -20.75 -31.09
CA ALA A 33 -18.25 -20.68 -29.69
C ALA A 33 -17.96 -19.23 -29.28
N GLY A 34 -19.00 -18.39 -29.28
CA GLY A 34 -18.95 -17.14 -28.56
C GLY A 34 -18.66 -17.47 -27.11
N ALA A 35 -17.42 -17.24 -26.68
CA ALA A 35 -17.08 -17.20 -25.27
C ALA A 35 -17.85 -16.00 -24.70
N ALA A 36 -18.97 -16.29 -24.04
CA ALA A 36 -19.58 -15.33 -23.15
C ALA A 36 -18.49 -14.91 -22.15
N LEU A 37 -18.11 -13.62 -22.17
CA LEU A 37 -17.40 -13.01 -21.05
C LEU A 37 -18.30 -13.15 -19.83
N LEU A 38 -18.10 -14.22 -19.07
CA LEU A 38 -18.48 -14.24 -17.67
C LEU A 38 -17.54 -13.22 -17.00
N LEU A 39 -18.05 -12.01 -16.80
CA LEU A 39 -17.49 -11.00 -15.91
C LEU A 39 -17.63 -11.51 -14.46
N GLY A 40 -16.96 -12.63 -14.15
CA GLY A 40 -16.49 -12.87 -12.79
C GLY A 40 -15.29 -11.95 -12.63
N ALA A 41 -15.32 -11.04 -11.65
CA ALA A 41 -14.11 -10.35 -11.24
C ALA A 41 -13.04 -11.42 -11.03
N ALA A 42 -11.91 -11.33 -11.74
CA ALA A 42 -10.82 -12.27 -11.52
C ALA A 42 -10.51 -12.28 -10.03
N ALA A 43 -10.60 -13.45 -9.40
CA ALA A 43 -10.22 -13.60 -8.01
C ALA A 43 -8.68 -13.57 -7.93
N LEU A 44 -8.15 -13.19 -6.76
CA LEU A 44 -6.72 -13.35 -6.55
C LEU A 44 -6.33 -14.83 -6.69
N PRO A 45 -5.09 -15.13 -7.12
CA PRO A 45 -4.58 -16.49 -7.20
C PRO A 45 -4.75 -17.25 -5.88
N GLU A 46 -5.02 -18.55 -5.95
CA GLU A 46 -5.09 -19.41 -4.76
C GLU A 46 -3.77 -19.35 -3.98
N GLY A 47 -3.84 -19.22 -2.64
CA GLY A 47 -2.67 -19.05 -1.78
C GLY A 47 -2.23 -17.60 -1.58
N SER A 48 -2.94 -16.63 -2.16
CA SER A 48 -2.70 -15.20 -1.92
C SER A 48 -2.85 -14.83 -0.44
N ARG A 49 -1.97 -13.95 0.03
CA ARG A 49 -1.98 -13.34 1.36
C ARG A 49 -1.84 -11.83 1.21
N ILE A 50 -2.85 -11.08 1.62
CA ILE A 50 -2.86 -9.61 1.53
C ILE A 50 -2.97 -8.93 2.89
N ASP A 51 -3.53 -9.64 3.88
CA ASP A 51 -3.64 -9.16 5.25
C ASP A 51 -2.34 -9.50 6.01
N PRO A 52 -1.80 -8.58 6.82
CA PRO A 52 -0.60 -8.85 7.63
C PRO A 52 -0.86 -9.86 8.74
N SER A 53 0.18 -10.55 9.19
CA SER A 53 0.09 -11.35 10.41
C SER A 53 -0.10 -10.46 11.65
N PRO A 54 -1.03 -10.82 12.56
CA PRO A 54 -1.17 -10.16 13.86
C PRO A 54 0.11 -10.14 14.72
N ASP A 55 1.02 -11.09 14.49
CA ASP A 55 2.25 -11.26 15.27
C ASP A 55 3.36 -10.29 14.89
N ARG A 56 3.34 -9.74 13.68
CA ARG A 56 4.37 -8.85 13.12
C ARG A 56 3.74 -7.58 12.56
N PHE A 57 2.86 -6.98 13.35
CA PHE A 57 2.14 -5.78 12.96
C PHE A 57 3.01 -4.53 13.17
N PRO A 58 3.33 -3.74 12.14
CA PRO A 58 4.18 -2.58 12.28
C PRO A 58 3.58 -1.53 13.22
N ALA A 59 4.43 -0.91 14.03
CA ALA A 59 4.05 0.27 14.81
C ALA A 59 3.86 1.48 13.88
N GLN A 60 2.86 2.29 14.21
CA GLN A 60 2.60 3.57 13.55
C GLN A 60 3.00 4.73 14.45
N ARG A 61 3.69 5.72 13.88
CA ARG A 61 4.01 6.99 14.53
C ARG A 61 3.55 8.12 13.62
N LEU A 62 2.50 8.82 14.03
CA LEU A 62 1.99 9.99 13.31
C LEU A 62 2.52 11.27 13.94
N ARG A 63 3.00 12.19 13.09
CA ARG A 63 3.55 13.48 13.52
C ARG A 63 2.64 14.24 14.49
N SER A 64 1.38 14.42 14.14
CA SER A 64 0.42 15.18 14.95
C SER A 64 0.21 14.58 16.33
N GLU A 65 0.21 13.25 16.44
CA GLU A 65 0.05 12.53 17.69
C GLU A 65 1.31 12.60 18.56
N LEU A 66 2.50 12.49 17.96
CA LEU A 66 3.78 12.70 18.66
C LEU A 66 3.91 14.11 19.23
N ALA A 67 3.31 15.11 18.58
CA ALA A 67 3.23 16.48 19.08
C ALA A 67 2.18 16.66 20.20
N GLY A 68 1.53 15.59 20.67
CA GLY A 68 0.46 15.63 21.68
C GLY A 68 -0.90 16.06 21.12
N GLY A 69 -1.03 16.12 19.79
CA GLY A 69 -2.26 16.48 19.09
C GLY A 69 -3.11 15.27 18.70
N ARG A 70 -3.96 15.47 17.68
CA ARG A 70 -4.84 14.46 17.09
C ARG A 70 -4.90 14.64 15.59
N GLN A 71 -5.31 13.59 14.86
CA GLN A 71 -5.55 13.68 13.42
C GLN A 71 -6.58 14.77 13.10
N SER A 72 -6.25 15.64 12.15
CA SER A 72 -7.21 16.56 11.56
C SER A 72 -8.24 15.80 10.72
N PHE A 73 -9.33 16.44 10.31
CA PHE A 73 -10.31 15.82 9.40
C PHE A 73 -9.64 15.28 8.12
N LEU A 74 -8.71 16.05 7.54
CA LEU A 74 -8.04 15.67 6.30
C LEU A 74 -7.12 14.45 6.50
N VAL A 75 -6.41 14.39 7.62
CA VAL A 75 -5.56 13.25 7.98
C VAL A 75 -6.40 12.00 8.26
N ALA A 76 -7.48 12.14 9.04
CA ALA A 76 -8.37 11.02 9.34
C ALA A 76 -9.09 10.51 8.08
N LEU A 77 -9.54 11.40 7.19
CA LEU A 77 -10.07 11.00 5.88
C LEU A 77 -9.01 10.30 5.03
N GLY A 78 -7.77 10.76 5.08
CA GLY A 78 -6.65 10.16 4.37
C GLY A 78 -6.34 8.75 4.86
N ASN A 79 -6.38 8.56 6.17
CA ASN A 79 -6.25 7.27 6.81
C ASN A 79 -7.37 6.30 6.37
N THR A 80 -8.63 6.75 6.42
CA THR A 80 -9.76 5.98 5.87
C THR A 80 -9.54 5.65 4.39
N ALA A 81 -9.15 6.62 3.57
CA ALA A 81 -8.90 6.39 2.15
C ALA A 81 -7.74 5.42 1.89
N PHE A 82 -6.67 5.49 2.68
CA PHE A 82 -5.51 4.61 2.59
C PHE A 82 -5.88 3.14 2.87
N SER A 83 -6.87 2.93 3.74
CA SER A 83 -7.44 1.62 4.06
C SER A 83 -8.58 1.19 3.12
N SER A 84 -8.95 2.00 2.11
CA SER A 84 -10.12 1.76 1.27
C SER A 84 -9.81 0.94 0.01
N PRO A 85 -10.45 -0.23 -0.17
CA PRO A 85 -10.34 -0.97 -1.43
C PRO A 85 -11.09 -0.32 -2.59
N LEU A 86 -11.94 0.69 -2.31
CA LEU A 86 -12.75 1.37 -3.32
C LEU A 86 -11.91 2.21 -4.27
N LEU A 87 -10.67 2.54 -3.89
CA LEU A 87 -9.76 3.28 -4.74
C LEU A 87 -9.24 2.45 -5.91
N PHE A 88 -9.18 1.13 -5.79
CA PHE A 88 -8.62 0.27 -6.83
C PHE A 88 -9.68 -0.29 -7.79
N GLY A 89 -9.18 -0.87 -8.89
CA GLY A 89 -9.96 -1.55 -9.91
C GLY A 89 -10.64 -2.84 -9.41
N PRO A 90 -11.48 -3.47 -10.23
CA PRO A 90 -12.41 -4.52 -9.79
C PRO A 90 -11.75 -5.73 -9.11
N VAL A 91 -10.57 -6.16 -9.56
CA VAL A 91 -9.84 -7.33 -9.02
C VAL A 91 -9.33 -7.03 -7.61
N ALA A 92 -8.53 -5.97 -7.46
CA ALA A 92 -8.02 -5.52 -6.16
C ALA A 92 -9.15 -5.16 -5.20
N ARG A 93 -10.17 -4.42 -5.66
CA ARG A 93 -11.34 -4.06 -4.87
C ARG A 93 -12.11 -5.29 -4.38
N GLY A 94 -12.37 -6.24 -5.28
CA GLY A 94 -13.09 -7.48 -4.95
C GLY A 94 -12.35 -8.34 -3.94
N ALA A 95 -11.02 -8.28 -3.94
CA ALA A 95 -10.17 -8.93 -2.95
C ALA A 95 -10.08 -8.19 -1.61
N GLY A 96 -10.52 -6.93 -1.55
CA GLY A 96 -10.35 -6.08 -0.38
C GLY A 96 -8.94 -5.51 -0.23
N LEU A 97 -8.15 -5.46 -1.31
CA LEU A 97 -6.81 -4.87 -1.31
C LEU A 97 -6.91 -3.34 -1.18
N SER A 98 -6.08 -2.74 -0.33
CA SER A 98 -5.93 -1.29 -0.17
C SER A 98 -4.44 -0.92 -0.05
N CYS A 99 -4.11 0.37 0.06
CA CYS A 99 -2.74 0.79 0.32
C CYS A 99 -2.22 0.17 1.63
N ASN A 100 -3.09 0.05 2.64
CA ASN A 100 -2.75 -0.55 3.94
C ASN A 100 -2.50 -2.06 3.88
N SER A 101 -2.93 -2.77 2.82
CA SER A 101 -2.59 -4.20 2.64
C SER A 101 -1.09 -4.38 2.34
N CYS A 102 -0.49 -3.47 1.58
CA CYS A 102 0.93 -3.51 1.24
C CYS A 102 1.76 -2.68 2.23
N HIS A 103 1.25 -1.53 2.64
CA HIS A 103 1.94 -0.55 3.49
C HIS A 103 1.29 -0.43 4.87
N VAL A 104 1.20 -1.55 5.59
CA VAL A 104 0.53 -1.66 6.90
C VAL A 104 1.10 -0.64 7.87
N ASN A 105 0.25 0.25 8.36
CA ASN A 105 0.63 1.31 9.29
C ASN A 105 1.74 2.25 8.76
N GLY A 106 1.91 2.34 7.44
CA GLY A 106 2.98 3.11 6.80
C GLY A 106 4.32 2.37 6.70
N HIS A 107 4.38 1.09 7.07
CA HIS A 107 5.55 0.22 6.86
C HIS A 107 5.21 -0.93 5.91
N ASN A 108 6.20 -1.68 5.43
CA ASN A 108 5.93 -2.79 4.51
C ASN A 108 5.17 -3.94 5.20
N ASN A 109 4.39 -4.68 4.41
CA ASN A 109 3.80 -5.95 4.81
C ASN A 109 4.70 -7.12 4.37
N PRO A 110 5.54 -7.70 5.24
CA PRO A 110 6.44 -8.78 4.86
C PRO A 110 5.71 -10.10 4.54
N ASP A 111 4.44 -10.25 4.93
CA ASP A 111 3.66 -11.47 4.70
C ASP A 111 2.90 -11.44 3.36
N PHE A 112 2.85 -10.26 2.71
CA PHE A 112 2.14 -10.05 1.44
C PHE A 112 2.67 -10.99 0.37
N LEU A 113 1.80 -11.76 -0.28
CA LEU A 113 2.18 -12.70 -1.33
C LEU A 113 1.03 -12.87 -2.31
N LEU A 114 1.30 -12.68 -3.60
CA LEU A 114 0.41 -13.07 -4.70
C LEU A 114 1.12 -14.11 -5.57
N PRO A 115 0.75 -15.40 -5.49
CA PRO A 115 1.36 -16.44 -6.32
C PRO A 115 1.32 -16.08 -7.81
N GLY A 116 2.48 -16.12 -8.47
CA GLY A 116 2.65 -15.74 -9.88
C GLY A 116 2.88 -14.24 -10.13
N HIS A 117 2.72 -13.40 -9.10
CA HIS A 117 2.96 -11.95 -9.16
C HIS A 117 3.88 -11.44 -8.03
N SER A 118 4.40 -12.36 -7.21
CA SER A 118 5.34 -12.10 -6.15
C SER A 118 6.46 -13.13 -6.26
N ALA A 119 7.71 -12.68 -6.40
CA ALA A 119 8.88 -13.56 -6.34
C ALA A 119 9.08 -14.15 -4.93
N ARG A 120 8.59 -13.43 -3.91
CA ARG A 120 8.74 -13.73 -2.49
C ARG A 120 7.65 -13.01 -1.66
N PRO A 121 7.43 -13.40 -0.40
CA PRO A 121 6.66 -12.58 0.53
C PRO A 121 7.26 -11.16 0.69
N GLY A 122 6.41 -10.14 0.73
CA GLY A 122 6.80 -8.73 0.84
C GLY A 122 7.08 -8.03 -0.49
N GLY A 123 6.90 -8.72 -1.63
CA GLY A 123 7.10 -8.16 -2.96
C GLY A 123 5.90 -8.31 -3.88
N LEU A 124 5.87 -7.52 -4.95
CA LEU A 124 4.84 -7.52 -5.98
C LEU A 124 5.46 -7.10 -7.32
N ASP A 125 4.98 -7.66 -8.42
CA ASP A 125 5.12 -7.09 -9.76
C ASP A 125 3.88 -6.20 -10.03
N PRO A 126 4.00 -4.85 -9.95
CA PRO A 126 2.88 -3.94 -10.13
C PRO A 126 2.54 -3.72 -11.62
N THR A 127 3.40 -4.18 -12.52
CA THR A 127 3.23 -4.04 -13.97
C THR A 127 2.55 -5.26 -14.58
N ALA A 128 2.46 -6.40 -13.89
CA ALA A 128 1.73 -7.56 -14.38
C ALA A 128 0.22 -7.28 -14.65
N SER A 129 -0.35 -7.98 -15.64
CA SER A 129 -1.74 -7.77 -16.10
C SER A 129 -2.86 -8.06 -15.10
N LEU A 130 -2.57 -8.62 -13.92
CA LEU A 130 -3.60 -9.02 -12.95
C LEU A 130 -4.49 -7.85 -12.53
N PHE A 131 -3.89 -6.69 -12.24
CA PHE A 131 -4.61 -5.52 -11.74
C PHE A 131 -4.91 -4.52 -12.84
N ASN A 132 -3.94 -4.28 -13.73
CA ASN A 132 -4.14 -3.43 -14.88
C ASN A 132 -3.53 -4.04 -16.16
N PRO A 133 -4.34 -4.70 -17.02
CA PRO A 133 -3.86 -5.24 -18.29
C PRO A 133 -3.23 -4.21 -19.24
N THR A 134 -3.49 -2.90 -19.07
CA THR A 134 -2.85 -1.87 -19.90
C THR A 134 -1.45 -1.49 -19.42
N ALA A 135 -1.09 -1.87 -18.20
CA ALA A 135 0.24 -1.64 -17.62
C ALA A 135 1.20 -2.81 -17.87
N ASP A 136 0.71 -3.93 -18.40
CA ASP A 136 1.50 -5.13 -18.71
C ASP A 136 2.62 -4.83 -19.69
N ASP A 137 3.85 -4.96 -19.20
CA ASP A 137 5.08 -4.79 -19.97
C ASP A 137 5.67 -6.14 -20.44
N GLY A 138 5.09 -7.27 -20.00
CA GLY A 138 5.53 -8.62 -20.34
C GLY A 138 6.83 -9.05 -19.67
N VAL A 139 7.31 -8.34 -18.65
CA VAL A 139 8.56 -8.63 -17.93
C VAL A 139 8.25 -9.01 -16.49
N GLU A 140 8.79 -10.14 -16.00
CA GLU A 140 8.71 -10.50 -14.58
C GLU A 140 9.71 -9.66 -13.76
N ASN A 141 9.30 -8.45 -13.38
CA ASN A 141 10.14 -7.45 -12.71
C ASN A 141 9.65 -7.15 -11.28
N HIS A 142 9.50 -8.21 -10.49
CA HIS A 142 9.10 -8.14 -9.10
C HIS A 142 9.92 -7.15 -8.28
N VAL A 143 9.22 -6.33 -7.51
CA VAL A 143 9.82 -5.34 -6.61
C VAL A 143 9.40 -5.56 -5.16
N ASP A 144 10.29 -5.25 -4.22
CA ASP A 144 9.92 -5.25 -2.80
C ASP A 144 9.03 -4.06 -2.48
N ILE A 145 8.02 -4.28 -1.63
CA ILE A 145 7.13 -3.22 -1.14
C ILE A 145 7.93 -2.34 -0.16
N PRO A 146 8.14 -1.04 -0.46
CA PRO A 146 8.93 -0.17 0.41
C PRO A 146 8.16 0.27 1.66
N SER A 147 8.89 0.64 2.70
CA SER A 147 8.34 1.42 3.82
C SER A 147 7.93 2.82 3.36
N LEU A 148 6.84 3.36 3.91
CA LEU A 148 6.43 4.76 3.72
C LEU A 148 6.77 5.64 4.93
N ARG A 149 7.49 5.12 5.92
CA ARG A 149 7.97 5.93 7.05
C ARG A 149 8.87 7.05 6.56
N GLY A 150 8.59 8.27 7.01
CA GLY A 150 9.33 9.46 6.62
C GLY A 150 9.15 9.87 5.15
N ILE A 151 8.19 9.33 4.41
CA ILE A 151 8.02 9.49 2.95
C ILE A 151 8.06 10.94 2.47
N ARG A 152 7.64 11.90 3.30
CA ARG A 152 7.71 13.34 3.00
C ARG A 152 9.12 13.87 2.75
N TYR A 153 10.14 13.17 3.25
CA TYR A 153 11.56 13.53 3.10
C TYR A 153 12.23 12.77 1.95
N LEU A 154 11.51 11.83 1.31
CA LEU A 154 12.09 10.84 0.42
C LEU A 154 11.69 11.04 -1.05
N GLY A 155 11.18 12.22 -1.41
CA GLY A 155 10.97 12.58 -2.80
C GLY A 155 12.30 12.67 -3.57
N PRO A 156 12.29 12.51 -4.91
CA PRO A 156 11.14 12.13 -5.74
C PRO A 156 10.76 10.64 -5.56
N TYR A 157 9.57 10.30 -6.03
CA TYR A 157 8.88 9.01 -5.85
C TYR A 157 8.94 8.14 -7.10
N GLY A 158 8.62 6.85 -6.92
CA GLY A 158 8.98 5.79 -7.86
C GLY A 158 10.39 5.28 -7.58
N ARG A 159 10.65 4.00 -7.90
CA ARG A 159 11.95 3.37 -7.62
C ARG A 159 13.09 4.00 -8.41
N ASP A 160 12.76 4.60 -9.56
CA ASP A 160 13.63 5.39 -10.44
C ASP A 160 13.58 6.90 -10.15
N GLY A 161 12.74 7.35 -9.21
CA GLY A 161 12.56 8.76 -8.86
C GLY A 161 11.86 9.59 -9.95
N ARG A 162 11.06 8.97 -10.84
CA ARG A 162 10.44 9.68 -11.98
C ARG A 162 9.30 10.65 -11.61
N ILE A 163 8.70 10.54 -10.41
CA ILE A 163 7.54 11.35 -10.01
C ILE A 163 7.90 12.29 -8.86
N ALA A 164 7.84 13.61 -9.07
CA ALA A 164 8.25 14.57 -8.03
C ALA A 164 7.25 14.71 -6.87
N SER A 165 5.96 14.48 -7.10
CA SER A 165 4.88 14.77 -6.16
C SER A 165 4.31 13.50 -5.53
N LEU A 166 4.15 13.48 -4.20
CA LEU A 166 3.55 12.34 -3.49
C LEU A 166 2.08 12.17 -3.90
N ARG A 167 1.38 13.29 -4.13
CA ARG A 167 0.00 13.31 -4.61
C ARG A 167 -0.12 12.68 -6.00
N GLU A 168 0.81 13.01 -6.89
CA GLU A 168 0.84 12.44 -8.25
C GLU A 168 1.21 10.96 -8.21
N PHE A 169 2.16 10.57 -7.35
CA PHE A 169 2.54 9.18 -7.18
C PHE A 169 1.39 8.33 -6.63
N ALA A 170 0.64 8.82 -5.63
CA ALA A 170 -0.55 8.12 -5.12
C ALA A 170 -1.61 7.94 -6.21
N ARG A 171 -1.84 8.97 -7.04
CA ARG A 171 -2.74 8.86 -8.19
C ARG A 171 -2.23 7.82 -9.20
N HIS A 172 -0.94 7.81 -9.50
CA HIS A 172 -0.32 6.85 -10.42
C HIS A 172 -0.54 5.41 -9.96
N VAL A 173 -0.28 5.10 -8.68
CA VAL A 173 -0.56 3.77 -8.10
C VAL A 173 -2.03 3.42 -8.28
N ILE A 174 -2.94 4.33 -7.92
CA ILE A 174 -4.39 4.06 -8.01
C ILE A 174 -4.84 3.79 -9.44
N VAL A 175 -4.51 4.68 -10.38
CA VAL A 175 -5.07 4.68 -11.73
C VAL A 175 -4.28 3.78 -12.68
N ASP A 176 -2.96 3.90 -12.66
CA ASP A 176 -2.08 3.30 -13.67
C ASP A 176 -1.59 1.92 -13.26
N GLU A 177 -1.34 1.64 -11.97
CA GLU A 177 -0.91 0.31 -11.51
C GLU A 177 -2.13 -0.58 -11.16
N PHE A 178 -3.14 -0.04 -10.49
CA PHE A 178 -4.27 -0.82 -9.96
C PHE A 178 -5.61 -0.61 -10.68
N ALA A 179 -5.62 0.07 -11.84
CA ALA A 179 -6.80 0.31 -12.67
C ALA A 179 -8.01 0.90 -11.91
N GLY A 180 -7.75 1.70 -10.89
CA GLY A 180 -8.75 2.43 -10.13
C GLY A 180 -9.34 3.61 -10.90
N PRO A 181 -10.53 4.09 -10.52
CA PRO A 181 -11.07 5.34 -11.06
C PRO A 181 -10.22 6.54 -10.64
N GLU A 182 -10.31 7.64 -11.38
CA GLU A 182 -9.73 8.92 -10.95
C GLU A 182 -10.28 9.31 -9.57
N PRO A 183 -9.45 9.42 -8.52
CA PRO A 183 -9.97 9.73 -7.20
C PRO A 183 -10.41 11.20 -7.12
N PRO A 184 -11.47 11.51 -6.35
CA PRO A 184 -11.85 12.91 -6.11
C PRO A 184 -10.68 13.71 -5.55
N PRO A 185 -10.51 15.00 -5.92
CA PRO A 185 -9.36 15.79 -5.49
C PRO A 185 -9.12 15.81 -3.97
N VAL A 186 -10.21 15.87 -3.18
CA VAL A 186 -10.19 15.84 -1.73
C VAL A 186 -9.63 14.53 -1.16
N ILE A 187 -9.87 13.39 -1.82
CA ILE A 187 -9.34 12.08 -1.41
C ILE A 187 -7.84 12.03 -1.64
N LEU A 188 -7.34 12.52 -2.78
CA LEU A 188 -5.91 12.63 -3.03
C LEU A 188 -5.21 13.59 -2.05
N ASP A 189 -5.87 14.70 -1.67
CA ASP A 189 -5.34 15.63 -0.68
C ASP A 189 -5.29 14.98 0.70
N ALA A 190 -6.33 14.22 1.05
CA ALA A 190 -6.41 13.47 2.29
C ALA A 190 -5.32 12.40 2.38
N LEU A 191 -5.17 11.57 1.34
CA LEU A 191 -4.10 10.57 1.25
C LEU A 191 -2.72 11.19 1.41
N THR A 192 -2.47 12.31 0.71
CA THR A 192 -1.19 13.03 0.81
C THR A 192 -0.98 13.57 2.23
N ALA A 193 -2.01 14.14 2.86
CA ALA A 193 -1.93 14.63 4.24
C ALA A 193 -1.61 13.49 5.22
N TYR A 194 -2.27 12.35 5.09
CA TYR A 194 -2.04 11.18 5.95
C TYR A 194 -0.64 10.58 5.75
N MET A 195 -0.21 10.35 4.51
CA MET A 195 1.13 9.80 4.25
C MET A 195 2.25 10.74 4.75
N ASN A 196 2.05 12.05 4.73
CA ASN A 196 3.00 13.02 5.29
C ASN A 196 3.11 12.96 6.82
N GLU A 197 2.18 12.29 7.52
CA GLU A 197 2.24 12.09 8.96
C GLU A 197 3.15 10.94 9.36
N PHE A 198 3.47 10.00 8.46
CA PHE A 198 4.32 8.86 8.77
C PHE A 198 5.74 9.31 9.14
N GLU A 199 6.10 9.17 10.40
CA GLU A 199 7.46 9.44 10.90
C GLU A 199 8.33 8.18 10.81
N PHE A 200 9.65 8.39 10.74
CA PHE A 200 10.61 7.35 11.11
C PHE A 200 10.43 6.97 12.58
N ILE A 201 10.76 5.73 12.94
CA ILE A 201 10.74 5.32 14.34
C ILE A 201 12.13 5.60 14.94
N PRO A 202 12.25 6.53 15.89
CA PRO A 202 13.56 6.88 16.43
C PRO A 202 14.18 5.71 17.20
N GLY A 203 15.43 5.38 16.88
CA GLY A 203 16.22 4.39 17.63
C GLY A 203 17.06 4.97 18.78
N GLY A 204 17.05 6.29 18.98
CA GLY A 204 17.86 6.99 19.99
C GLY A 204 19.39 6.97 19.77
N ARG A 205 19.86 6.27 18.73
CA ARG A 205 21.30 6.08 18.42
C ARG A 205 21.90 7.16 17.53
N LEU A 206 21.07 8.01 16.92
CA LEU A 206 21.51 9.11 16.06
C LEU A 206 21.04 10.47 16.57
N THR A 207 21.83 11.50 16.27
CA THR A 207 21.40 12.90 16.36
C THR A 207 20.52 13.25 15.15
N ILE A 208 19.87 14.41 15.18
CA ILE A 208 19.02 14.89 14.08
C ILE A 208 19.81 15.12 12.78
N GLU A 209 21.12 15.33 12.88
CA GLU A 209 22.05 15.46 11.74
C GLU A 209 22.51 14.11 11.17
N GLY A 210 22.01 12.99 11.68
CA GLY A 210 22.38 11.64 11.23
C GLY A 210 23.74 11.15 11.72
N LYS A 211 24.30 11.75 12.79
CA LYS A 211 25.55 11.32 13.42
C LYS A 211 25.28 10.43 14.61
N LEU A 212 26.26 9.62 15.00
CA LEU A 212 26.14 8.83 16.24
C LEU A 212 25.89 9.70 17.47
N ALA A 213 24.89 9.31 18.27
CA ALA A 213 24.59 9.93 19.55
C ALA A 213 25.69 9.61 20.60
N PRO A 214 25.79 10.39 21.69
CA PRO A 214 26.69 10.07 22.80
C PRO A 214 26.44 8.65 23.33
N GLY A 215 27.51 7.92 23.65
CA GLY A 215 27.43 6.54 24.16
C GLY A 215 27.61 5.45 23.10
N ALA A 216 27.84 5.82 21.84
CA ALA A 216 28.25 4.85 20.82
C ALA A 216 29.49 4.05 21.25
N SER A 217 29.57 2.80 20.81
CA SER A 217 30.71 1.90 20.91
C SER A 217 31.86 2.35 20.00
N GLU A 218 33.03 1.75 20.19
CA GLU A 218 34.17 2.02 19.32
C GLU A 218 33.96 1.46 17.90
N ALA A 219 33.31 0.30 17.79
CA ALA A 219 32.98 -0.30 16.50
C ALA A 219 32.02 0.59 15.69
N GLU A 220 30.96 1.12 16.33
CA GLU A 220 30.05 2.07 15.68
C GLU A 220 30.80 3.32 15.18
N ARG A 221 31.72 3.89 15.99
CA ARG A 221 32.52 5.07 15.56
C ARG A 221 33.46 4.78 14.39
N ARG A 222 34.15 3.64 14.41
CA ARG A 222 34.97 3.22 13.27
C ARG A 222 34.09 2.95 12.04
N GLY A 223 32.91 2.40 12.26
CA GLY A 223 31.87 2.18 11.25
C GLY A 223 31.40 3.47 10.61
N GLU A 224 31.10 4.51 11.39
CA GLU A 224 30.69 5.83 10.89
C GLU A 224 31.78 6.42 9.98
N ALA A 225 33.06 6.33 10.38
CA ALA A 225 34.18 6.80 9.57
C ALA A 225 34.36 5.99 8.27
N ALA A 226 34.26 4.66 8.35
CA ALA A 226 34.35 3.78 7.18
C ALA A 226 33.17 3.98 6.22
N PHE A 227 31.96 4.13 6.75
CA PHE A 227 30.74 4.43 6.00
C PHE A 227 30.85 5.78 5.28
N ALA A 228 31.38 6.81 5.96
CA ALA A 228 31.60 8.12 5.35
C ALA A 228 32.53 8.05 4.13
N ALA A 229 33.53 7.15 4.14
CA ALA A 229 34.45 6.98 3.03
C ALA A 229 33.87 6.13 1.88
N ALA A 230 33.02 5.14 2.19
CA ALA A 230 32.58 4.14 1.21
C ALA A 230 31.14 4.29 0.71
N CYS A 231 30.24 4.91 1.49
CA CYS A 231 28.80 4.84 1.25
C CYS A 231 28.12 6.22 1.18
N ALA A 232 28.70 7.23 1.83
CA ALA A 232 28.06 8.53 2.03
C ALA A 232 27.99 9.43 0.78
N GLU A 233 28.58 9.02 -0.35
CA GLU A 233 28.37 9.71 -1.63
C GLU A 233 26.89 9.67 -2.05
N CYS A 234 26.23 8.53 -1.85
CA CYS A 234 24.80 8.35 -2.12
C CYS A 234 23.97 8.39 -0.83
N HIS A 235 24.43 7.70 0.23
CA HIS A 235 23.68 7.60 1.49
C HIS A 235 24.08 8.71 2.48
N VAL A 236 23.71 9.94 2.17
CA VAL A 236 24.14 11.14 2.89
C VAL A 236 23.48 11.24 4.28
N PRO A 237 24.21 11.15 5.40
CA PRO A 237 23.61 11.10 6.75
C PRO A 237 22.72 12.30 7.10
N GLY A 238 23.14 13.51 6.72
CA GLY A 238 22.41 14.75 7.01
C GLY A 238 21.11 14.95 6.23
N THR A 239 20.79 14.06 5.28
CA THR A 239 19.59 14.12 4.46
C THR A 239 18.84 12.79 4.52
N ALA A 240 18.66 12.26 5.74
CA ALA A 240 17.99 10.98 5.99
C ALA A 240 18.66 9.81 5.25
N PHE A 241 20.00 9.80 5.17
CA PHE A 241 20.78 8.73 4.53
C PHE A 241 20.42 8.47 3.07
N THR A 242 20.05 9.51 2.34
CA THR A 242 19.78 9.48 0.90
C THR A 242 20.14 10.81 0.26
N ASP A 243 20.64 10.78 -0.96
CA ASP A 243 20.86 11.98 -1.78
C ASP A 243 19.63 12.33 -2.64
N GLY A 244 18.59 11.50 -2.63
CA GLY A 244 17.38 11.66 -3.42
C GLY A 244 17.60 11.52 -4.93
N ARG A 245 18.74 10.98 -5.38
CA ARG A 245 19.07 10.84 -6.81
C ARG A 245 19.00 9.38 -7.25
N ALA A 246 18.74 9.18 -8.55
CA ALA A 246 18.80 7.88 -9.18
C ALA A 246 20.21 7.59 -9.71
N HIS A 247 20.73 6.40 -9.45
CA HIS A 247 22.07 5.93 -9.81
C HIS A 247 22.00 4.62 -10.58
N ASP A 248 22.98 4.41 -11.46
CA ASP A 248 23.19 3.08 -12.03
C ASP A 248 24.00 2.27 -11.03
N VAL A 249 23.41 1.20 -10.52
CA VAL A 249 24.02 0.29 -9.53
C VAL A 249 24.42 -1.04 -10.17
N GLY A 250 24.60 -1.08 -11.50
CA GLY A 250 25.07 -2.25 -12.23
C GLY A 250 24.00 -3.30 -12.50
N THR A 251 22.72 -2.91 -12.43
CA THR A 251 21.58 -3.84 -12.52
C THR A 251 20.71 -3.60 -13.76
N GLY A 252 21.14 -2.71 -14.65
CA GLY A 252 20.41 -2.35 -15.89
C GLY A 252 19.44 -1.18 -15.72
N ASP A 253 19.06 -0.86 -14.48
CA ASP A 253 18.14 0.22 -14.14
C ASP A 253 18.83 1.33 -13.34
N ARG A 254 18.30 2.55 -13.47
CA ARG A 254 18.65 3.65 -12.58
C ARG A 254 17.71 3.66 -11.38
N LEU A 255 18.28 3.52 -10.20
CA LEU A 255 17.51 3.36 -8.97
C LEU A 255 17.83 4.50 -8.00
N ARG A 256 16.78 5.06 -7.41
CA ARG A 256 16.91 6.09 -6.37
C ARG A 256 17.60 5.49 -5.16
N THR A 257 18.55 6.22 -4.58
CA THR A 257 19.17 5.83 -3.30
C THR A 257 18.10 5.71 -2.22
N PRO A 258 17.84 4.50 -1.66
CA PRO A 258 16.91 4.36 -0.55
C PRO A 258 17.48 5.02 0.72
N THR A 259 16.61 5.45 1.63
CA THR A 259 17.05 5.85 2.97
C THR A 259 17.54 4.62 3.75
N LEU A 260 18.49 4.83 4.66
CA LEU A 260 18.95 3.80 5.61
C LEU A 260 18.37 4.00 7.02
N LEU A 261 17.49 4.98 7.21
CA LEU A 261 16.72 5.08 8.45
C LEU A 261 15.69 3.94 8.51
N ASP A 262 15.49 3.38 9.70
CA ASP A 262 14.66 2.19 9.97
C ASP A 262 15.07 0.94 9.15
N VAL A 263 16.29 0.91 8.57
CA VAL A 263 16.66 -0.14 7.61
C VAL A 263 16.72 -1.53 8.24
N THR A 264 17.00 -1.64 9.55
CA THR A 264 17.16 -2.96 10.22
C THR A 264 15.90 -3.81 10.20
N ASP A 265 14.73 -3.18 10.03
CA ASP A 265 13.43 -3.84 10.11
C ASP A 265 12.77 -4.06 8.73
N SER A 266 13.48 -3.70 7.66
CA SER A 266 12.94 -3.66 6.29
C SER A 266 13.42 -4.79 5.39
N ALA A 267 14.14 -5.78 5.94
CA ALA A 267 14.62 -6.93 5.18
C ALA A 267 13.48 -7.65 4.43
N PRO A 268 13.75 -8.23 3.24
CA PRO A 268 15.05 -8.29 2.57
C PRO A 268 15.46 -6.96 1.89
N TYR A 269 16.67 -6.91 1.35
CA TYR A 269 17.26 -5.70 0.79
C TYR A 269 17.54 -5.79 -0.71
N GLY A 270 17.56 -4.63 -1.36
CA GLY A 270 17.72 -4.50 -2.80
C GLY A 270 16.44 -4.00 -3.47
N HIS A 271 16.50 -3.71 -4.76
CA HIS A 271 15.30 -3.27 -5.48
C HIS A 271 14.33 -4.43 -5.78
N ASP A 272 14.85 -5.64 -5.78
CA ASP A 272 14.15 -6.91 -6.03
C ASP A 272 14.22 -7.84 -4.81
N GLY A 273 14.76 -7.34 -3.69
CA GLY A 273 14.99 -8.06 -2.44
C GLY A 273 16.12 -9.08 -2.42
N ARG A 274 16.98 -9.18 -3.44
CA ARG A 274 17.96 -10.30 -3.54
C ARG A 274 18.84 -10.55 -2.31
N TRP A 275 19.07 -9.56 -1.45
CA TRP A 275 19.92 -9.70 -0.28
C TRP A 275 19.10 -10.01 0.99
N PRO A 276 19.33 -11.15 1.65
CA PRO A 276 18.54 -11.56 2.80
C PRO A 276 18.84 -10.76 4.08
N ASP A 277 20.03 -10.17 4.18
CA ASP A 277 20.48 -9.42 5.34
C ASP A 277 21.40 -8.24 4.95
N LEU A 278 21.69 -7.35 5.92
CA LEU A 278 22.53 -6.17 5.69
C LEU A 278 23.97 -6.54 5.32
N GLY A 279 24.47 -7.68 5.80
CA GLY A 279 25.80 -8.17 5.47
C GLY A 279 25.93 -8.45 3.98
N ALA A 280 24.97 -9.20 3.43
CA ALA A 280 24.89 -9.48 1.99
C ALA A 280 24.68 -8.20 1.17
N ALA A 281 23.89 -7.25 1.67
CA ALA A 281 23.67 -5.97 0.99
C ALA A 281 24.95 -5.10 0.95
N VAL A 282 25.69 -5.01 2.06
CA VAL A 282 26.98 -4.30 2.12
C VAL A 282 28.01 -4.99 1.23
N GLU A 283 28.05 -6.33 1.23
CA GLU A 283 28.92 -7.10 0.33
C GLU A 283 28.66 -6.80 -1.14
N GLY A 284 27.38 -6.73 -1.53
CA GLY A 284 26.99 -6.44 -2.91
C GLY A 284 27.41 -5.05 -3.40
N HIS A 285 27.46 -4.05 -2.51
CA HIS A 285 27.84 -2.67 -2.87
C HIS A 285 29.32 -2.36 -2.64
N GLY A 286 29.96 -3.00 -1.66
CA GLY A 286 31.35 -2.79 -1.27
C GLY A 286 32.15 -4.09 -1.28
N PRO A 287 32.38 -4.72 -2.44
CA PRO A 287 33.09 -6.00 -2.53
C PRO A 287 34.54 -5.90 -2.04
N ASP A 288 35.18 -4.73 -2.17
CA ASP A 288 36.59 -4.51 -1.80
C ASP A 288 36.81 -4.17 -0.32
N LEU A 289 35.74 -4.12 0.50
CA LEU A 289 35.85 -3.86 1.93
C LEU A 289 36.45 -5.06 2.65
N ASP A 290 37.49 -4.82 3.45
CA ASP A 290 38.05 -5.87 4.30
C ASP A 290 37.04 -6.33 5.39
N PRO A 291 37.22 -7.52 5.98
CA PRO A 291 36.28 -8.05 6.96
C PRO A 291 36.05 -7.17 8.20
N ALA A 292 37.07 -6.44 8.65
CA ALA A 292 36.97 -5.59 9.82
C ALA A 292 36.20 -4.30 9.50
N GLN A 293 36.50 -3.67 8.36
CA GLN A 293 35.75 -2.51 7.86
C GLN A 293 34.28 -2.84 7.67
N ARG A 294 33.99 -4.01 7.09
CA ARG A 294 32.62 -4.49 6.89
C ARG A 294 31.88 -4.68 8.21
N ALA A 295 32.51 -5.32 9.19
CA ALA A 295 31.93 -5.50 10.51
C ALA A 295 31.65 -4.16 11.21
N ASP A 296 32.57 -3.21 11.12
CA ASP A 296 32.40 -1.87 11.69
C ASP A 296 31.26 -1.10 10.97
N ILE A 297 31.17 -1.15 9.63
CA ILE A 297 30.04 -0.55 8.87
C ILE A 297 28.71 -1.17 9.29
N LEU A 298 28.63 -2.49 9.45
CA LEU A 298 27.42 -3.16 9.91
C LEU A 298 27.02 -2.73 11.33
N ALA A 299 27.99 -2.49 12.22
CA ALA A 299 27.71 -1.92 13.54
C ALA A 299 27.11 -0.51 13.44
N PHE A 300 27.64 0.34 12.55
CA PHE A 300 27.07 1.65 12.29
C PHE A 300 25.66 1.58 11.66
N LEU A 301 25.43 0.71 10.69
CA LEU A 301 24.11 0.53 10.08
C LEU A 301 23.08 0.00 11.07
N ALA A 302 23.47 -0.91 11.96
CA ALA A 302 22.61 -1.38 13.04
C ALA A 302 22.22 -0.24 13.99
N ALA A 303 23.13 0.69 14.28
CA ALA A 303 22.84 1.87 15.07
C ALA A 303 21.95 2.87 14.31
N ALA A 304 22.29 3.17 13.05
CA ALA A 304 21.61 4.16 12.22
C ALA A 304 20.20 3.74 11.81
N GLY A 305 20.00 2.45 11.57
CA GLY A 305 18.73 1.86 11.18
C GLY A 305 17.88 1.36 12.32
N ALA A 306 18.35 1.42 13.58
CA ALA A 306 17.60 0.94 14.72
C ALA A 306 16.28 1.70 14.87
N ALA A 307 15.20 0.96 15.11
CA ALA A 307 13.90 1.48 15.46
C ALA A 307 13.41 0.86 16.78
N GLU A 308 13.08 1.69 17.76
CA GLU A 308 12.56 1.23 19.06
C GLU A 308 11.05 0.93 18.96
N ASP A 309 10.63 -0.23 19.48
CA ASP A 309 9.24 -0.69 19.46
C ASP A 309 8.62 -0.64 18.05
N ALA A 310 9.38 -1.08 17.04
CA ALA A 310 8.99 -1.00 15.63
C ALA A 310 7.80 -1.88 15.24
N VAL A 311 7.47 -2.84 16.10
CA VAL A 311 6.30 -3.71 16.02
C VAL A 311 5.39 -3.47 17.23
N GLN A 312 4.09 -3.60 17.03
CA GLN A 312 3.09 -3.58 18.09
C GLN A 312 2.18 -4.79 17.97
N PRO A 313 1.64 -5.33 19.07
CA PRO A 313 0.68 -6.43 18.98
C PRO A 313 -0.58 -5.95 18.27
N ALA A 314 -0.99 -6.64 17.20
CA ALA A 314 -2.34 -6.45 16.70
C ALA A 314 -3.32 -6.92 17.78
N SER A 315 -4.40 -6.16 17.99
CA SER A 315 -5.48 -6.60 18.86
C SER A 315 -6.81 -6.12 18.33
N PHE A 316 -7.84 -6.94 18.52
CA PHE A 316 -9.21 -6.58 18.15
C PHE A 316 -9.62 -5.20 18.67
N ARG A 317 -9.20 -4.83 19.89
CA ARG A 317 -9.50 -3.51 20.47
C ARG A 317 -8.82 -2.37 19.71
N LEU A 318 -7.57 -2.52 19.30
CA LEU A 318 -6.86 -1.49 18.53
C LEU A 318 -7.50 -1.34 17.15
N GLU A 319 -7.80 -2.46 16.50
CA GLU A 319 -8.45 -2.48 15.19
C GLU A 319 -9.85 -1.85 15.23
N MET A 320 -10.68 -2.19 16.21
CA MET A 320 -11.98 -1.52 16.38
C MET A 320 -11.86 -0.05 16.77
N GLY A 321 -10.78 0.34 17.46
CA GLY A 321 -10.47 1.73 17.78
C GLY A 321 -10.15 2.56 16.53
N GLU A 322 -9.40 1.97 15.60
CA GLU A 322 -9.12 2.56 14.29
C GLU A 322 -10.42 2.77 13.49
N LEU A 323 -11.28 1.75 13.44
CA LEU A 323 -12.60 1.87 12.81
C LEU A 323 -13.47 2.95 13.45
N ALA A 324 -13.39 3.13 14.76
CA ALA A 324 -14.10 4.20 15.45
C ALA A 324 -13.63 5.60 15.02
N ALA A 325 -12.33 5.75 14.73
CA ALA A 325 -11.79 7.00 14.18
C ALA A 325 -12.38 7.30 12.79
N TYR A 326 -12.51 6.27 11.94
CA TYR A 326 -13.14 6.40 10.62
C TYR A 326 -14.63 6.75 10.73
N VAL A 327 -15.37 6.04 11.59
CA VAL A 327 -16.79 6.33 11.86
C VAL A 327 -16.97 7.75 12.39
N GLY A 328 -16.01 8.27 13.18
CA GLY A 328 -16.02 9.66 13.65
C GLY A 328 -16.01 10.72 12.53
N LEU A 329 -15.58 10.38 11.31
CA LEU A 329 -15.69 11.28 10.16
C LEU A 329 -17.16 11.51 9.76
N LEU A 330 -18.04 10.52 10.00
CA LEU A 330 -19.43 10.58 9.56
C LEU A 330 -20.16 11.79 10.14
N ASP A 331 -19.86 12.18 11.38
CA ASP A 331 -20.39 13.39 11.99
C ASP A 331 -20.16 14.66 11.16
N GLN A 332 -18.94 14.82 10.63
CA GLN A 332 -18.59 15.97 9.80
C GLN A 332 -19.16 15.85 8.40
N THR A 333 -19.11 14.67 7.78
CA THR A 333 -19.68 14.48 6.43
C THR A 333 -21.20 14.69 6.40
N LEU A 334 -21.91 14.21 7.42
CA LEU A 334 -23.36 14.37 7.56
C LEU A 334 -23.73 15.84 7.81
N SER A 335 -23.03 16.54 8.71
CA SER A 335 -23.31 17.96 8.99
C SER A 335 -23.06 18.88 7.79
N ARG A 336 -22.16 18.48 6.88
CA ARG A 336 -21.87 19.20 5.62
C ARG A 336 -22.77 18.78 4.45
N GLY A 337 -23.60 17.74 4.62
CA GLY A 337 -24.44 17.20 3.55
C GLY A 337 -23.63 16.50 2.44
N GLU A 338 -22.44 15.99 2.76
CA GLU A 338 -21.53 15.35 1.80
C GLU A 338 -21.87 13.86 1.60
N ALA A 339 -23.07 13.57 1.08
CA ALA A 339 -23.60 12.19 0.99
C ALA A 339 -22.64 11.21 0.29
N GLY A 340 -21.95 11.65 -0.78
CA GLY A 340 -20.96 10.81 -1.46
C GLY A 340 -19.74 10.45 -0.58
N LEU A 341 -19.31 11.38 0.27
CA LEU A 341 -18.21 11.12 1.21
C LEU A 341 -18.67 10.26 2.39
N THR A 342 -19.90 10.48 2.88
CA THR A 342 -20.55 9.60 3.85
C THR A 342 -20.59 8.15 3.34
N ARG A 343 -21.05 7.94 2.11
CA ARG A 343 -21.07 6.62 1.45
C ARG A 343 -19.67 6.02 1.36
N PHE A 344 -18.67 6.79 0.90
CA PHE A 344 -17.28 6.33 0.83
C PHE A 344 -16.73 5.85 2.18
N VAL A 345 -16.95 6.62 3.25
CA VAL A 345 -16.51 6.26 4.60
C VAL A 345 -17.24 5.00 5.08
N VAL A 346 -18.57 4.91 4.92
CA VAL A 346 -19.36 3.73 5.32
C VAL A 346 -18.89 2.47 4.61
N ASP A 347 -18.74 2.51 3.28
CA ASP A 347 -18.32 1.35 2.49
C ASP A 347 -16.91 0.89 2.87
N THR A 348 -16.02 1.85 3.15
CA THR A 348 -14.66 1.59 3.62
C THR A 348 -14.66 0.92 5.00
N VAL A 349 -15.38 1.48 5.98
CA VAL A 349 -15.50 0.87 7.31
C VAL A 349 -16.12 -0.52 7.23
N ASN A 350 -17.10 -0.73 6.34
CA ASN A 350 -17.70 -2.05 6.12
C ASN A 350 -16.72 -3.06 5.49
N ALA A 351 -15.82 -2.61 4.61
CA ALA A 351 -14.75 -3.46 4.08
C ALA A 351 -13.75 -3.84 5.18
N GLU A 352 -13.35 -2.87 6.00
CA GLU A 352 -12.40 -3.10 7.09
C GLU A 352 -13.00 -3.95 8.22
N LEU A 353 -14.30 -3.80 8.54
CA LEU A 353 -15.01 -4.70 9.45
C LEU A 353 -14.96 -6.17 8.97
N ARG A 354 -15.04 -6.42 7.65
CA ARG A 354 -14.87 -7.78 7.10
C ARG A 354 -13.43 -8.28 7.27
N ARG A 355 -12.42 -7.41 7.14
CA ARG A 355 -11.02 -7.75 7.42
C ARG A 355 -10.83 -8.11 8.89
N VAL A 356 -11.28 -7.25 9.79
CA VAL A 356 -11.22 -7.46 11.25
C VAL A 356 -11.95 -8.73 11.66
N GLN A 357 -13.10 -9.03 11.06
CA GLN A 357 -13.83 -10.28 11.30
C GLN A 357 -13.01 -11.53 10.90
N ARG A 358 -12.24 -11.48 9.81
CA ARG A 358 -11.37 -12.61 9.42
C ARG A 358 -10.19 -12.77 10.39
N ALA A 359 -9.57 -11.67 10.81
CA ALA A 359 -8.44 -11.69 11.73
C ALA A 359 -8.83 -12.03 13.18
N PHE A 360 -10.03 -11.61 13.60
CA PHE A 360 -10.54 -11.74 14.96
C PHE A 360 -11.99 -12.26 14.96
N PRO A 361 -12.22 -13.52 14.55
CA PRO A 361 -13.58 -14.06 14.42
C PRO A 361 -14.35 -14.10 15.75
N GLU A 362 -13.64 -14.30 16.86
CA GLU A 362 -14.20 -14.28 18.23
C GLU A 362 -14.03 -12.91 18.91
N GLY A 363 -13.54 -11.90 18.18
CA GLY A 363 -13.11 -10.62 18.72
C GLY A 363 -12.09 -10.79 19.85
N ASP A 364 -12.39 -10.15 20.98
CA ASP A 364 -11.60 -10.16 22.21
C ASP A 364 -12.12 -11.14 23.28
N ALA A 365 -13.02 -12.07 22.93
CA ALA A 365 -13.52 -13.09 23.85
C ALA A 365 -12.41 -13.94 24.52
N PRO A 366 -11.36 -14.40 23.80
CA PRO A 366 -10.24 -15.12 24.43
C PRO A 366 -9.52 -14.32 25.52
N ARG A 367 -9.36 -13.00 25.33
CA ARG A 367 -8.74 -12.10 26.31
C ARG A 367 -9.66 -11.87 27.51
N LEU A 368 -10.96 -11.70 27.27
CA LEU A 368 -11.96 -11.43 28.30
C LEU A 368 -12.22 -12.64 29.21
N ALA A 369 -12.03 -13.86 28.71
CA ALA A 369 -12.15 -15.08 29.51
C ALA A 369 -11.21 -15.08 30.75
N GLY A 370 -10.07 -14.37 30.69
CA GLY A 370 -9.15 -14.17 31.81
C GLY A 370 -9.45 -12.95 32.69
N ARG A 371 -10.55 -12.22 32.45
CA ARG A 371 -10.90 -10.94 33.11
C ARG A 371 -12.38 -10.94 33.53
N PRO A 372 -12.77 -11.72 34.56
CA PRO A 372 -14.18 -11.89 34.96
C PRO A 372 -14.85 -10.59 35.45
N ASP A 373 -14.07 -9.56 35.78
CA ASP A 373 -14.52 -8.21 36.11
C ASP A 373 -15.00 -7.41 34.89
N ARG A 374 -14.68 -7.86 33.67
CA ARG A 374 -14.98 -7.16 32.41
C ARG A 374 -15.93 -7.99 31.56
N HIS A 375 -17.09 -7.42 31.26
CA HIS A 375 -18.12 -8.08 30.46
C HIS A 375 -18.58 -7.17 29.31
N LYS A 376 -18.75 -7.79 28.14
CA LYS A 376 -19.50 -7.17 27.03
C LYS A 376 -20.98 -7.16 27.39
N GLN A 377 -21.68 -6.09 27.02
CA GLN A 377 -23.12 -6.00 27.26
C GLN A 377 -23.92 -6.76 26.18
N LEU A 378 -23.35 -6.92 24.98
CA LEU A 378 -23.91 -7.69 23.87
C LEU A 378 -22.83 -8.57 23.22
N PRO A 379 -23.21 -9.72 22.62
CA PRO A 379 -22.30 -10.49 21.77
C PRO A 379 -21.90 -9.66 20.55
N LEU A 380 -20.67 -9.88 20.06
CA LEU A 380 -20.17 -9.21 18.87
C LEU A 380 -20.94 -9.69 17.64
N ASP A 381 -21.50 -8.75 16.88
CA ASP A 381 -22.24 -9.01 15.64
C ASP A 381 -21.75 -8.06 14.53
N PHE A 382 -20.86 -8.58 13.69
CA PHE A 382 -20.32 -7.83 12.55
C PHE A 382 -21.36 -7.54 11.46
N GLU A 383 -22.42 -8.35 11.34
CA GLU A 383 -23.47 -8.10 10.37
C GLU A 383 -24.35 -6.93 10.82
N ALA A 384 -24.74 -6.92 12.10
CA ALA A 384 -25.49 -5.81 12.69
C ALA A 384 -24.70 -4.49 12.62
N LEU A 385 -23.41 -4.50 12.95
CA LEU A 385 -22.54 -3.32 12.83
C LEU A 385 -22.53 -2.77 11.40
N ARG A 386 -22.29 -3.63 10.40
CA ARG A 386 -22.28 -3.21 8.99
C ARG A 386 -23.64 -2.71 8.52
N GLY A 387 -24.72 -3.40 8.88
CA GLY A 387 -26.09 -2.98 8.57
C GLY A 387 -26.49 -1.67 9.24
N GLY A 388 -25.94 -1.36 10.41
CA GLY A 388 -26.09 -0.07 11.07
C GLY A 388 -25.51 1.09 10.25
N LEU A 389 -24.27 0.93 9.77
CA LEU A 389 -23.61 1.93 8.93
C LEU A 389 -24.28 2.06 7.55
N GLU A 390 -24.73 0.95 6.96
CA GLU A 390 -25.46 1.01 5.68
C GLU A 390 -26.72 1.86 5.79
N ARG A 391 -27.47 1.76 6.90
CA ARG A 391 -28.61 2.64 7.16
C ARG A 391 -28.23 4.12 7.20
N VAL A 392 -27.06 4.46 7.76
CA VAL A 392 -26.56 5.85 7.77
C VAL A 392 -26.34 6.35 6.35
N ALA A 393 -25.65 5.57 5.51
CA ALA A 393 -25.38 5.95 4.12
C ALA A 393 -26.68 6.14 3.32
N VAL A 394 -27.61 5.18 3.39
CA VAL A 394 -28.88 5.24 2.65
C VAL A 394 -29.71 6.47 3.04
N LEU A 395 -29.77 6.82 4.33
CA LEU A 395 -30.50 8.00 4.79
C LEU A 395 -29.82 9.30 4.34
N ALA A 396 -28.48 9.35 4.36
CA ALA A 396 -27.72 10.50 3.86
C ALA A 396 -27.92 10.69 2.34
N GLU A 397 -27.89 9.61 1.56
CA GLU A 397 -28.15 9.61 0.11
C GLU A 397 -29.59 10.06 -0.22
N ALA A 398 -30.55 9.74 0.65
CA ALA A 398 -31.93 10.20 0.55
C ALA A 398 -32.14 11.67 0.99
N GLY A 399 -31.09 12.34 1.49
CA GLY A 399 -31.17 13.70 2.02
C GLY A 399 -31.80 13.83 3.41
N ASP A 400 -32.04 12.71 4.11
CA ASP A 400 -32.57 12.69 5.47
C ASP A 400 -31.44 12.84 6.50
N ALA A 401 -30.94 14.07 6.64
CA ALA A 401 -29.83 14.37 7.56
C ALA A 401 -30.16 14.04 9.03
N ALA A 402 -31.42 14.26 9.45
CA ALA A 402 -31.86 13.98 10.82
C ALA A 402 -31.92 12.47 11.08
N GLY A 403 -32.49 11.71 10.14
CA GLY A 403 -32.51 10.25 10.19
C GLY A 403 -31.11 9.65 10.15
N ALA A 404 -30.23 10.14 9.28
CA ALA A 404 -28.85 9.67 9.19
C ALA A 404 -28.07 9.91 10.50
N GLY A 405 -28.24 11.09 11.12
CA GLY A 405 -27.66 11.38 12.44
C GLY A 405 -28.17 10.45 13.53
N ALA A 406 -29.49 10.21 13.58
CA ALA A 406 -30.09 9.28 14.53
C ALA A 406 -29.62 7.82 14.31
N ALA A 407 -29.45 7.41 13.05
CA ALA A 407 -28.90 6.10 12.69
C ALA A 407 -27.44 5.95 13.13
N LEU A 408 -26.63 7.01 13.00
CA LEU A 408 -25.24 7.01 13.46
C LEU A 408 -25.16 6.90 14.99
N ASP A 409 -26.04 7.59 15.72
CA ASP A 409 -26.14 7.42 17.17
C ASP A 409 -26.52 6.01 17.59
N ALA A 410 -27.46 5.39 16.86
CA ALA A 410 -27.85 4.02 17.09
C ALA A 410 -26.70 3.04 16.82
N TYR A 411 -25.89 3.29 15.78
CA TYR A 411 -24.66 2.54 15.52
C TYR A 411 -23.68 2.64 16.70
N HIS A 412 -23.38 3.85 17.18
CA HIS A 412 -22.47 4.03 18.31
C HIS A 412 -22.96 3.30 19.57
N ALA A 413 -24.25 3.44 19.90
CA ALA A 413 -24.85 2.77 21.06
C ALA A 413 -24.80 1.23 20.96
N MET A 414 -24.81 0.69 19.75
CA MET A 414 -24.63 -0.74 19.49
C MET A 414 -23.16 -1.15 19.63
N ALA A 415 -22.25 -0.40 19.01
CA ALA A 415 -20.81 -0.68 19.04
C ALA A 415 -20.23 -0.62 20.47
N GLU A 416 -20.62 0.37 21.28
CA GLU A 416 -20.22 0.51 22.70
C GLU A 416 -20.60 -0.70 23.56
N LYS A 417 -21.68 -1.40 23.21
CA LYS A 417 -22.14 -2.59 23.92
C LYS A 417 -21.42 -3.87 23.50
N MET A 418 -20.92 -3.90 22.26
CA MET A 418 -20.26 -5.06 21.64
C MET A 418 -18.73 -5.05 21.80
N VAL A 419 -18.14 -3.87 21.95
CA VAL A 419 -16.69 -3.67 22.00
C VAL A 419 -16.30 -2.88 23.24
N GLU A 420 -15.43 -3.46 24.07
CA GLU A 420 -14.99 -2.83 25.32
C GLU A 420 -14.21 -1.54 25.04
N ASN A 421 -14.60 -0.43 25.68
CA ASN A 421 -13.99 0.89 25.51
C ASN A 421 -14.01 1.39 24.05
N TYR A 422 -15.05 1.05 23.27
CA TYR A 422 -15.23 1.60 21.93
C TYR A 422 -15.20 3.13 21.98
N PRO A 423 -14.27 3.80 21.29
CA PRO A 423 -14.17 5.25 21.34
C PRO A 423 -15.43 5.90 20.75
N ARG A 424 -15.99 6.89 21.45
CA ARG A 424 -17.00 7.79 20.89
C ARG A 424 -16.49 9.23 20.94
N PRO A 425 -16.45 9.93 19.81
CA PRO A 425 -16.14 11.36 19.80
C PRO A 425 -17.09 12.10 20.76
N ASN A 426 -16.51 12.89 21.67
CA ASN A 426 -17.29 13.55 22.72
C ASN A 426 -18.27 14.56 22.11
N ARG A 427 -19.58 14.39 22.35
CA ARG A 427 -20.62 15.29 21.82
C ARG A 427 -20.48 16.74 22.29
N ALA A 428 -19.82 16.95 23.44
CA ALA A 428 -19.72 18.24 24.12
C ALA A 428 -18.73 19.25 23.50
N ALA A 429 -18.05 18.90 22.40
CA ALA A 429 -17.14 19.79 21.68
C ALA A 429 -17.71 20.29 20.34
N ARG A 430 -19.02 20.17 20.12
CA ARG A 430 -19.72 20.67 18.92
C ARG A 430 -20.25 22.08 19.10
#